data_AF-A0A8J6N3U8-F1
#
_entry.id   AF-A0A8J6N3U8-F1
#
_cell.length_a   1.000
_cell.length_b   1.000
_cell.length_c   1.000
_cell.angle_alpha   90.00
_cell.angle_beta   90.00
_cell.angle_gamma   90.00
#
_symmetry.space_group_name_H-M   'P 1'
#
loop_
_entity.id
_entity.type
_entity.pdbx_description
1 polymer ?
#
loop_
_entity_poly.entity_id
_entity_poly.type
_entity_poly.pdbx_seq_one_letter_code
_entity_poly.pdbx_strand_id
1 'polypeptide(L)'
;MKELETFFKTVGEGLRTLAQGVNAIADKLDGLSDARNGQKSKPDTKDMPDREVKAETPKAKKAGDSVKKPTPRGKKGTAASDIVSEIFDRAKGPVDIAILVEKTGFEKKKLHNILYRLKRQGKVRSVSKGVYSKV
;
A
#
# COMPACT_ATOMS: atom_id res chain seq x y z
N MET A 1 13.12 9.98 45.69
CA MET A 1 11.96 9.05 45.70
C MET A 1 10.77 9.56 44.87
N LYS A 2 10.43 10.86 44.89
CA LYS A 2 9.28 11.41 44.14
C LYS A 2 9.33 11.19 42.61
N GLU A 3 10.51 11.23 42.00
CA GLU A 3 10.69 10.97 40.56
C GLU A 3 10.28 9.56 40.14
N LEU A 4 10.54 8.56 40.99
CA LEU A 4 10.12 7.18 40.72
C LEU A 4 8.60 7.03 40.80
N GLU A 5 7.97 7.71 41.76
CA GLU A 5 6.52 7.71 41.92
C GLU A 5 5.81 8.36 40.72
N THR A 6 6.35 9.49 40.22
CA THR A 6 5.88 10.14 38.99
C THR A 6 6.07 9.24 37.76
N PHE A 7 7.19 8.53 37.67
CA PHE A 7 7.44 7.56 36.61
C PHE A 7 6.43 6.42 36.64
N PHE A 8 6.20 5.79 37.80
CA PHE A 8 5.22 4.72 37.94
C PHE A 8 3.80 5.18 37.65
N LYS A 9 3.45 6.43 38.02
CA LYS A 9 2.15 7.02 37.71
C LYS A 9 1.97 7.21 36.19
N THR A 10 2.97 7.75 35.52
CA THR A 10 2.97 7.93 34.06
C THR A 10 2.88 6.58 33.32
N VAL A 11 3.64 5.58 33.78
CA VAL A 11 3.59 4.22 33.20
C VAL A 11 2.22 3.58 33.44
N GLY A 12 1.62 3.75 34.63
CA GLY A 12 0.28 3.26 34.94
C GLY A 12 -0.82 3.89 34.08
N GLU A 13 -0.74 5.19 33.83
CA GLU A 13 -1.65 5.90 32.91
C GLU A 13 -1.47 5.43 31.45
N GLY A 14 -0.24 5.18 31.03
CA GLY A 14 0.06 4.59 29.73
C GLY A 14 -0.53 3.19 29.57
N LEU A 15 -0.36 2.32 30.56
CA LEU A 15 -0.92 0.96 30.56
C LEU A 15 -2.46 0.99 30.53
N ARG A 16 -3.08 1.90 31.28
CA ARG A 16 -4.54 2.07 31.30
C ARG A 16 -5.08 2.52 29.93
N THR A 17 -4.38 3.45 29.28
CA THR A 17 -4.74 3.92 27.94
C THR A 17 -4.64 2.80 26.90
N LEU A 18 -3.59 1.95 27.00
CA LEU A 18 -3.46 0.76 26.15
C LEU A 18 -4.60 -0.24 26.37
N ALA A 19 -4.99 -0.49 27.64
CA ALA A 19 -6.12 -1.38 27.93
C ALA A 19 -7.44 -0.87 27.32
N GLN A 20 -7.70 0.43 27.39
CA GLN A 20 -8.86 1.04 26.74
C GLN A 20 -8.80 0.91 25.21
N GLY A 21 -7.62 1.06 24.62
CA GLY A 21 -7.39 0.86 23.18
C GLY A 21 -7.68 -0.57 22.73
N VAL A 22 -7.25 -1.57 23.51
CA VAL A 22 -7.52 -2.99 23.21
C VAL A 22 -9.00 -3.31 23.30
N ASN A 23 -9.72 -2.77 24.30
CA ASN A 23 -11.17 -2.98 24.41
C ASN A 23 -11.93 -2.37 23.22
N ALA A 24 -11.57 -1.16 22.80
CA ALA A 24 -12.18 -0.51 21.65
C ALA A 24 -11.92 -1.25 20.32
N ILE A 25 -10.80 -1.98 20.22
CA ILE A 25 -10.52 -2.86 19.07
C ILE A 25 -11.37 -4.13 19.15
N ALA A 26 -11.56 -4.71 20.33
CA ALA A 26 -12.42 -5.87 20.54
C ALA A 26 -13.88 -5.57 20.16
N ASP A 27 -14.43 -4.43 20.64
CA ASP A 27 -15.79 -3.98 20.29
C ASP A 27 -15.98 -3.80 18.78
N LYS A 28 -14.95 -3.30 18.07
CA LYS A 28 -14.99 -3.16 16.61
C LYS A 28 -14.78 -4.46 15.85
N LEU A 29 -14.06 -5.42 16.43
CA LEU A 29 -13.81 -6.71 15.82
C LEU A 29 -15.05 -7.62 15.88
N ASP A 30 -15.85 -7.51 16.95
CA ASP A 30 -17.13 -8.20 17.07
C ASP A 30 -18.14 -7.68 16.02
N GLY A 31 -18.26 -6.35 15.90
CA GLY A 31 -19.09 -5.72 14.87
C GLY A 31 -18.70 -6.03 13.41
N LEU A 32 -17.43 -6.41 13.17
CA LEU A 32 -16.95 -6.83 11.85
C LEU A 32 -17.16 -8.34 11.60
N SER A 33 -17.29 -9.12 12.67
CA SER A 33 -17.54 -10.57 12.61
C SER A 33 -19.02 -10.87 12.35
N ASP A 34 -19.93 -10.10 12.95
CA ASP A 34 -21.37 -10.16 12.65
C ASP A 34 -21.69 -9.74 11.21
N ALA A 35 -20.95 -8.79 10.64
CA ALA A 35 -21.11 -8.37 9.24
C ALA A 35 -20.64 -9.42 8.20
N ARG A 36 -19.98 -10.50 8.64
CA ARG A 36 -19.40 -11.53 7.75
C ARG A 36 -20.09 -12.90 7.85
N ASN A 37 -21.05 -13.08 8.75
CA ASN A 37 -21.72 -14.36 8.99
C ASN A 37 -23.06 -14.54 8.24
N GLY A 38 -23.36 -13.70 7.26
CA GLY A 38 -24.58 -13.77 6.44
C GLY A 38 -24.48 -14.61 5.16
N GLN A 39 -23.41 -15.36 4.91
CA GLN A 39 -23.35 -16.23 3.72
C GLN A 39 -22.44 -17.45 3.90
N LYS A 40 -23.02 -18.51 4.47
CA LYS A 40 -22.63 -19.89 4.19
C LYS A 40 -23.87 -20.72 3.91
N SER A 41 -24.04 -21.10 2.65
CA SER A 41 -24.69 -22.33 2.15
C SER A 41 -24.34 -22.37 0.65
N LYS A 42 -23.22 -22.97 0.22
CA LYS A 42 -23.03 -24.37 -0.24
C LYS A 42 -23.73 -24.69 -1.60
N PRO A 43 -23.25 -25.70 -2.35
CA PRO A 43 -22.68 -25.57 -3.70
C PRO A 43 -23.50 -26.28 -4.79
N ASP A 44 -23.29 -25.97 -6.07
CA ASP A 44 -23.65 -26.93 -7.12
C ASP A 44 -22.74 -26.85 -8.36
N THR A 45 -22.46 -28.04 -8.85
CA THR A 45 -21.61 -28.39 -9.98
C THR A 45 -22.54 -28.72 -11.15
N LYS A 46 -22.06 -28.57 -12.39
CA LYS A 46 -22.71 -28.92 -13.67
C LYS A 46 -23.79 -27.90 -14.09
N ASP A 47 -23.93 -27.48 -15.35
CA ASP A 47 -23.69 -28.15 -16.62
C ASP A 47 -23.26 -27.12 -17.69
N MET A 48 -22.34 -27.51 -18.56
CA MET A 48 -22.12 -26.87 -19.86
C MET A 48 -23.09 -27.51 -20.87
N PRO A 49 -23.54 -26.78 -21.89
CA PRO A 49 -23.65 -27.41 -23.20
C PRO A 49 -22.85 -26.61 -24.22
N ASP A 50 -21.74 -27.23 -24.59
CA ASP A 50 -21.36 -27.55 -25.95
C ASP A 50 -21.80 -26.60 -27.09
N ARG A 51 -20.81 -25.92 -27.66
CA ARG A 51 -20.81 -25.65 -29.09
C ARG A 51 -19.39 -25.78 -29.63
N GLU A 52 -18.99 -27.03 -29.85
CA GLU A 52 -17.91 -27.36 -30.76
C GLU A 52 -18.28 -26.95 -32.19
N VAL A 53 -17.48 -26.10 -32.84
CA VAL A 53 -17.01 -26.44 -34.18
C VAL A 53 -15.65 -25.78 -34.49
N LYS A 54 -14.70 -26.68 -34.75
CA LYS A 54 -13.66 -26.66 -35.79
C LYS A 54 -12.33 -25.93 -35.52
N ALA A 55 -11.40 -26.80 -35.13
CA ALA A 55 -9.96 -26.79 -35.34
C ALA A 55 -9.45 -26.05 -36.59
N GLU A 56 -8.32 -25.35 -36.42
CA GLU A 56 -7.08 -25.52 -37.20
C GLU A 56 -5.92 -24.75 -36.53
N THR A 57 -4.93 -25.47 -36.01
CA THR A 57 -3.58 -24.98 -35.64
C THR A 57 -2.71 -24.77 -36.90
N PRO A 58 -1.45 -24.24 -36.87
CA PRO A 58 -0.71 -23.40 -35.91
C PRO A 58 0.04 -22.19 -36.59
N LYS A 59 0.34 -21.09 -35.88
CA LYS A 59 1.65 -20.35 -35.93
C LYS A 59 1.62 -18.93 -35.33
N ALA A 60 2.71 -18.64 -34.62
CA ALA A 60 3.48 -17.39 -34.62
C ALA A 60 2.90 -16.11 -33.97
N LYS A 61 3.46 -15.81 -32.78
CA LYS A 61 4.06 -14.53 -32.36
C LYS A 61 3.60 -13.25 -33.10
N LYS A 62 2.88 -12.36 -32.41
CA LYS A 62 3.07 -10.88 -32.41
C LYS A 62 2.55 -10.36 -31.06
N ALA A 63 3.41 -9.96 -30.11
CA ALA A 63 3.86 -8.56 -29.94
C ALA A 63 2.66 -7.60 -30.18
N GLY A 64 2.01 -7.06 -29.15
CA GLY A 64 2.62 -6.18 -28.16
C GLY A 64 2.33 -4.74 -28.54
N ASP A 65 1.06 -4.37 -28.67
CA ASP A 65 0.63 -3.00 -28.98
C ASP A 65 0.29 -2.30 -27.66
N SER A 66 1.32 -1.75 -27.04
CA SER A 66 1.15 -0.68 -26.05
C SER A 66 2.05 0.45 -26.52
N VAL A 67 1.40 1.37 -27.22
CA VAL A 67 1.93 2.65 -27.72
C VAL A 67 2.88 3.25 -26.68
N LYS A 68 4.18 3.06 -26.91
CA LYS A 68 5.24 3.72 -26.14
C LYS A 68 5.33 5.15 -26.63
N LYS A 69 4.73 6.07 -25.88
CA LYS A 69 5.04 7.50 -26.01
C LYS A 69 6.54 7.68 -25.73
N PRO A 70 7.32 8.29 -26.65
CA PRO A 70 8.76 8.41 -26.48
C PRO A 70 9.04 9.39 -25.33
N THR A 71 9.58 8.88 -24.23
CA THR A 71 10.17 9.74 -23.19
C THR A 71 11.53 10.22 -23.70
N PRO A 72 11.77 11.54 -23.81
CA PRO A 72 13.05 12.04 -24.28
C PRO A 72 14.18 11.62 -23.33
N ARG A 73 15.16 10.90 -23.88
CA ARG A 73 16.48 10.74 -23.28
C ARG A 73 17.20 12.07 -23.43
N GLY A 74 17.58 12.72 -22.32
CA GLY A 74 18.48 13.86 -22.40
C GLY A 74 18.36 14.85 -21.25
N LYS A 75 19.08 14.56 -20.17
CA LYS A 75 19.80 15.44 -19.23
C LYS A 75 20.19 14.54 -18.07
N LYS A 76 21.29 14.82 -17.36
CA LYS A 76 21.49 14.28 -16.00
C LYS A 76 20.42 14.92 -15.10
N GLY A 77 19.16 14.58 -15.35
CA GLY A 77 18.02 14.99 -14.56
C GLY A 77 18.17 14.32 -13.22
N THR A 78 17.87 15.05 -12.16
CA THR A 78 17.69 14.49 -10.81
C THR A 78 16.96 13.16 -10.92
N ALA A 79 17.53 12.11 -10.31
CA ALA A 79 16.97 10.79 -10.48
C ALA A 79 15.53 10.83 -9.94
N ALA A 80 14.63 10.06 -10.55
CA ALA A 80 13.24 10.02 -10.09
C ALA A 80 13.12 9.66 -8.60
N SER A 81 14.10 8.94 -8.05
CA SER A 81 14.24 8.69 -6.61
C SER A 81 14.57 9.93 -5.79
N ASP A 82 15.43 10.81 -6.30
CA ASP A 82 15.87 12.03 -5.61
C ASP A 82 14.72 13.04 -5.53
N ILE A 83 13.95 13.16 -6.61
CA ILE A 83 12.73 13.98 -6.66
C ILE A 83 11.72 13.53 -5.60
N VAL A 84 11.50 12.20 -5.51
CA VAL A 84 10.57 11.64 -4.52
C VAL A 84 11.10 11.81 -3.11
N SER A 85 12.40 11.61 -2.85
CA SER A 85 12.97 11.85 -1.51
C SER A 85 12.85 13.31 -1.09
N GLU A 86 13.05 14.26 -2.01
CA GLU A 86 12.92 15.69 -1.70
C GLU A 86 11.49 16.05 -1.28
N ILE A 87 10.48 15.40 -1.84
CA ILE A 87 9.08 15.58 -1.38
C ILE A 87 8.91 15.09 0.06
N PHE A 88 9.53 13.98 0.44
CA PHE A 88 9.52 13.50 1.82
C PHE A 88 10.36 14.38 2.76
N ASP A 89 11.43 15.02 2.26
CA ASP A 89 12.21 15.98 3.03
C ASP A 89 11.42 17.26 3.31
N ARG A 90 10.59 17.70 2.35
CA ARG A 90 9.71 18.85 2.49
C ARG A 90 8.44 18.53 3.28
N ALA A 91 7.97 17.30 3.23
CA ALA A 91 6.79 16.85 3.96
C ALA A 91 7.15 16.48 5.41
N LYS A 92 6.69 17.28 6.38
CA LYS A 92 6.87 17.01 7.83
C LYS A 92 5.98 15.87 8.37
N GLY A 93 5.52 14.95 7.51
CA GLY A 93 4.53 13.95 7.89
C GLY A 93 4.34 12.82 6.87
N PRO A 94 3.38 11.91 7.14
CA PRO A 94 3.06 10.81 6.24
C PRO A 94 2.47 11.34 4.92
N VAL A 95 2.91 10.76 3.80
CA VAL A 95 2.49 11.13 2.45
C VAL A 95 1.87 9.90 1.77
N ASP A 96 0.69 10.11 1.18
CA ASP A 96 0.00 9.12 0.36
C ASP A 96 0.58 9.06 -1.07
N ILE A 97 0.56 7.89 -1.69
CA ILE A 97 0.83 7.70 -3.12
C ILE A 97 -0.03 8.64 -3.98
N ALA A 98 -1.29 8.88 -3.64
CA ALA A 98 -2.14 9.79 -4.40
C ALA A 98 -1.53 11.20 -4.50
N ILE A 99 -1.03 11.72 -3.37
CA ILE A 99 -0.36 13.03 -3.29
C ILE A 99 0.96 13.01 -4.07
N LEU A 100 1.69 11.89 -4.04
CA LEU A 100 2.93 11.74 -4.81
C LEU A 100 2.66 11.75 -6.31
N VAL A 101 1.59 11.11 -6.78
CA VAL A 101 1.19 11.16 -8.20
C VAL A 101 0.90 12.61 -8.61
N GLU A 102 0.13 13.34 -7.80
CA GLU A 102 -0.22 14.73 -8.08
C GLU A 102 1.01 15.64 -8.14
N LYS A 103 1.95 15.48 -7.18
CA LYS A 103 3.15 16.32 -7.09
C LYS A 103 4.22 15.99 -8.12
N THR A 104 4.38 14.72 -8.49
CA THR A 104 5.47 14.27 -9.37
C THR A 104 5.03 14.01 -10.81
N GLY A 105 3.73 13.80 -11.04
CA GLY A 105 3.20 13.31 -12.31
C GLY A 105 3.66 11.88 -12.66
N PHE A 106 4.26 11.15 -11.71
CA PHE A 106 4.67 9.77 -11.95
C PHE A 106 3.49 8.81 -11.84
N GLU A 107 3.49 7.82 -12.72
CA GLU A 107 2.53 6.72 -12.66
C GLU A 107 2.67 5.93 -11.35
N LYS A 108 1.55 5.45 -10.80
CA LYS A 108 1.49 4.69 -9.54
C LYS A 108 2.49 3.53 -9.48
N LYS A 109 2.66 2.80 -10.58
CA LYS A 109 3.62 1.67 -10.68
C LYS A 109 5.06 2.15 -10.55
N LYS A 110 5.41 3.27 -11.20
CA LYS A 110 6.75 3.88 -11.10
C LYS A 110 7.02 4.36 -9.68
N LEU A 111 6.04 4.99 -9.03
CA LEU A 111 6.15 5.40 -7.63
C LEU A 111 6.36 4.21 -6.69
N HIS A 112 5.64 3.09 -6.87
CA HIS A 112 5.86 1.89 -6.06
C HIS A 112 7.30 1.38 -6.18
N ASN A 113 7.85 1.32 -7.40
CA ASN A 113 9.23 0.89 -7.60
C ASN A 113 10.23 1.85 -6.95
N ILE A 114 9.99 3.17 -7.03
CA ILE A 114 10.84 4.19 -6.39
C ILE A 114 10.75 4.06 -4.86
N LEU A 115 9.55 4.01 -4.31
CA LEU A 115 9.30 3.86 -2.87
C LEU A 115 9.90 2.56 -2.33
N TYR A 116 9.81 1.47 -3.08
CA TYR A 116 10.45 0.20 -2.72
C TYR A 116 11.98 0.35 -2.63
N ARG A 117 12.60 1.03 -3.60
CA ARG A 117 14.05 1.32 -3.57
C ARG A 117 14.42 2.24 -2.40
N LEU A 118 13.65 3.30 -2.16
CA LEU A 118 13.87 4.23 -1.04
C LEU A 118 13.70 3.55 0.31
N LYS A 119 12.74 2.63 0.44
CA LYS A 119 12.55 1.80 1.63
C LYS A 119 13.74 0.88 1.87
N ARG A 120 14.25 0.22 0.83
CA ARG A 120 15.48 -0.60 0.91
C ARG A 120 16.71 0.21 1.29
N GLN A 121 16.76 1.49 0.92
CA GLN A 121 17.82 2.43 1.30
C GLN A 121 17.64 3.02 2.71
N GLY A 122 16.54 2.70 3.41
CA GLY A 122 16.26 3.23 4.74
C GLY A 122 15.85 4.72 4.76
N LYS A 123 15.52 5.31 3.62
CA LYS A 123 15.11 6.74 3.54
C LYS A 123 13.65 6.98 3.88
N VAL A 124 12.79 5.98 3.64
CA VAL A 124 11.34 6.05 3.91
C VAL A 124 10.85 4.75 4.56
N ARG A 125 9.85 4.87 5.43
CA ARG A 125 9.13 3.78 6.09
C ARG A 125 7.66 3.76 5.67
N SER A 126 7.09 2.57 5.67
CA SER A 126 5.65 2.35 5.48
C SER A 126 4.95 2.59 6.82
N VAL A 127 4.00 3.52 6.87
CA VAL A 127 3.17 3.77 8.07
C VAL A 127 1.91 2.91 8.01
N SER A 128 1.23 2.91 6.86
CA SER A 128 0.05 2.09 6.59
C SER A 128 -0.02 1.76 5.10
N LYS A 129 -1.02 0.99 4.65
CA LYS A 129 -1.13 0.58 3.25
C LYS A 129 -1.24 1.81 2.36
N GLY A 130 -0.19 2.07 1.56
CA GLY A 130 -0.13 3.19 0.63
C GLY A 130 0.33 4.52 1.22
N VAL A 131 0.69 4.56 2.51
CA VAL A 131 1.14 5.76 3.20
C VAL A 131 2.57 5.57 3.69
N TYR A 132 3.43 6.52 3.36
CA TYR A 132 4.87 6.46 3.64
C TYR A 132 5.30 7.68 4.44
N SER A 133 6.28 7.52 5.31
CA SER A 133 6.90 8.62 6.07
C SER A 133 8.41 8.56 5.87
N LYS A 134 9.08 9.71 5.97
CA LYS A 134 10.53 9.72 6.14
C LYS A 134 10.91 8.96 7.43
N VAL A 135 12.05 8.26 7.39
CA VAL A 135 12.68 7.61 8.54
C VAL A 135 13.49 8.62 9.34
#